data_AF-A0AA86P0G1-F1
#
_entry.id   AF-A0AA86P0G1-F1
#
_cell.length_a   1.000
_cell.length_b   1.000
_cell.length_c   1.000
_cell.angle_alpha   90.00
_cell.angle_beta   90.00
_cell.angle_gamma   90.00
#
_symmetry.space_group_name_H-M   'P 1'
#
loop_
_entity.id
_entity.type
_entity.pdbx_description
1 polymer ?
#
loop_
_entity_poly.entity_id
_entity_poly.type
_entity_poly.pdbx_seq_one_letter_code
_entity_poly.pdbx_strand_id
1 'polypeptide(L)'
;MYNKEYKNWTELERSQLVAVVEQSKRKCGQVNWDEVAKCMPSRSRQQCKSYFMNIMKKDCDMKMVKYHTWTEQEVGLLLWCAEAESKNWDTIQQNYFPGLTKHQLQAKHSYLVQQQLKAKAKTDGSGDMTQWTSSAQSGLERSEDLILISQLRDILNGVASK
;
A
#
# COMPACT_ATOMS: atom_id res chain seq x y z
N MET A 1 -26.53 -13.95 8.44
CA MET A 1 -25.63 -13.63 7.32
C MET A 1 -26.03 -12.25 6.79
N TYR A 2 -25.27 -11.20 7.11
CA TYR A 2 -25.56 -9.85 6.62
C TYR A 2 -25.11 -9.74 5.17
N ASN A 3 -26.07 -9.77 4.24
CA ASN A 3 -25.81 -9.56 2.83
C ASN A 3 -25.38 -8.11 2.66
N LYS A 4 -24.08 -7.88 2.42
CA LYS A 4 -23.52 -6.55 2.13
C LYS A 4 -23.85 -6.18 0.68
N GLU A 5 -25.14 -6.18 0.37
CA GLU A 5 -25.66 -5.65 -0.87
C GLU A 5 -25.36 -4.16 -0.86
N TYR A 6 -24.37 -3.74 -1.64
CA TYR A 6 -24.21 -2.35 -2.04
C TYR A 6 -25.43 -1.99 -2.88
N LYS A 7 -26.55 -1.74 -2.20
CA LYS A 7 -27.88 -1.37 -2.70
C LYS A 7 -27.76 -0.68 -4.06
N ASN A 8 -28.01 -1.46 -5.11
CA ASN A 8 -27.74 -1.13 -6.50
C ASN A 8 -28.21 0.30 -6.80
N TRP A 9 -27.32 1.14 -7.32
CA TRP A 9 -27.69 2.46 -7.86
C TRP A 9 -28.50 2.23 -9.13
N THR A 10 -29.77 2.63 -9.12
CA THR A 10 -30.64 2.53 -10.30
C THR A 10 -30.26 3.59 -11.34
N GLU A 11 -30.64 3.38 -12.60
CA GLU A 11 -30.35 4.34 -13.66
C GLU A 11 -31.01 5.71 -13.41
N LEU A 12 -32.19 5.70 -12.78
CA LEU A 12 -32.87 6.93 -12.37
C LEU A 12 -32.07 7.68 -11.29
N GLU A 13 -31.61 6.98 -10.25
CA GLU A 13 -30.77 7.58 -9.20
C GLU A 13 -29.45 8.14 -9.76
N ARG A 14 -28.87 7.47 -10.77
CA ARG A 14 -27.66 7.94 -11.46
C ARG A 14 -27.91 9.23 -12.23
N SER A 15 -28.94 9.23 -13.07
CA SER A 15 -29.32 10.38 -13.89
C SER A 15 -29.63 11.60 -13.02
N GLN A 16 -30.36 11.38 -11.92
CA GLN A 16 -30.64 12.42 -10.95
C GLN A 16 -29.37 12.94 -10.26
N LEU A 17 -28.47 12.06 -9.83
CA LEU A 17 -27.22 12.46 -9.20
C LEU A 17 -26.37 13.32 -10.15
N VAL A 18 -26.21 12.91 -11.41
CA VAL A 18 -25.42 13.65 -12.41
C VAL A 18 -26.03 15.04 -12.63
N ALA A 19 -27.35 15.12 -12.84
CA ALA A 19 -28.03 16.39 -13.07
C ALA A 19 -27.87 17.37 -11.89
N VAL A 20 -28.05 16.89 -10.65
CA VAL A 20 -27.92 17.74 -9.45
C VAL A 20 -26.47 18.18 -9.24
N VAL A 21 -25.50 17.29 -9.49
CA VAL A 21 -24.07 17.64 -9.39
C VAL A 21 -23.68 18.69 -10.43
N GLU A 22 -24.14 18.56 -11.68
CA GLU A 22 -23.91 19.57 -12.72
C GLU A 22 -24.54 20.91 -12.35
N GLN A 23 -25.77 20.90 -11.84
CA GLN A 23 -26.45 22.11 -11.41
C GLN A 23 -25.69 22.81 -10.26
N SER A 24 -25.20 22.03 -9.29
CA SER A 24 -24.40 22.55 -8.18
C SER A 24 -23.08 23.17 -8.68
N LYS A 25 -22.37 22.52 -9.60
CA LYS A 25 -21.16 23.07 -10.23
C LYS A 25 -21.43 24.38 -10.96
N ARG A 26 -22.54 24.49 -11.71
CA ARG A 26 -22.89 25.72 -12.44
C ARG A 26 -23.16 26.90 -11.50
N LYS A 27 -23.72 26.65 -10.32
CA LYS A 27 -24.05 27.72 -9.35
C LYS A 27 -22.81 28.27 -8.63
N CYS A 28 -21.92 27.40 -8.14
CA CYS A 28 -20.86 27.79 -7.22
C CYS A 28 -19.44 27.47 -7.72
N GLY A 29 -19.28 26.93 -8.93
CA GLY A 29 -17.99 26.44 -9.47
C GLY A 29 -17.48 25.16 -8.81
N GLN A 30 -18.08 24.73 -7.69
CA GLN A 30 -17.73 23.52 -6.94
C GLN A 30 -18.99 22.72 -6.58
N VAL A 31 -18.82 21.41 -6.35
CA VAL A 31 -19.94 20.53 -5.98
C VAL A 31 -20.25 20.67 -4.49
N ASN A 32 -21.40 21.24 -4.16
CA ASN A 32 -21.93 21.25 -2.80
C ASN A 32 -22.67 19.93 -2.49
N TRP A 33 -21.96 18.98 -1.89
CA TRP A 33 -22.50 17.65 -1.60
C TRP A 33 -23.64 17.65 -0.57
N ASP A 34 -23.73 18.66 0.29
CA ASP A 34 -24.84 18.78 1.26
C ASP A 34 -26.15 19.14 0.53
N GLU A 35 -26.10 19.97 -0.51
CA GLU A 35 -27.25 20.23 -1.39
C GLU A 35 -27.60 19.01 -2.23
N VAL A 36 -26.60 18.32 -2.79
CA VAL A 36 -26.82 17.09 -3.57
C VAL A 36 -27.54 16.04 -2.73
N ALA A 37 -27.18 15.89 -1.46
CA ALA A 37 -27.83 14.96 -0.55
C ALA A 37 -29.30 15.34 -0.26
N LYS A 38 -29.61 16.63 -0.13
CA LYS A 38 -31.00 17.10 0.03
C LYS A 38 -31.89 16.74 -1.16
N CYS A 39 -31.31 16.72 -2.37
CA CYS A 39 -32.01 16.30 -3.58
C CYS A 39 -32.09 14.78 -3.76
N MET A 40 -31.45 13.98 -2.88
CA MET A 40 -31.37 12.53 -2.98
C MET A 40 -31.83 11.88 -1.66
N PRO A 41 -33.14 11.82 -1.38
CA PRO A 41 -33.66 11.39 -0.07
C PRO A 41 -33.31 9.94 0.29
N SER A 42 -33.03 9.07 -0.69
CA SER A 42 -32.64 7.68 -0.48
C SER A 42 -31.15 7.48 -0.19
N ARG A 43 -30.31 8.51 -0.33
CA ARG A 43 -28.85 8.41 -0.30
C ARG A 43 -28.21 9.48 0.56
N SER A 44 -27.21 9.09 1.33
CA SER A 44 -26.43 10.04 2.12
C SER A 44 -25.44 10.82 1.25
N ARG A 45 -25.04 11.99 1.73
CA ARG A 45 -23.96 12.81 1.15
C ARG A 45 -22.73 11.98 0.76
N GLN A 46 -22.28 11.11 1.67
CA GLN A 46 -21.09 10.29 1.47
C GLN A 46 -21.30 9.24 0.37
N GLN A 47 -22.50 8.67 0.28
CA GLN A 47 -22.85 7.75 -0.80
C GLN A 47 -22.85 8.45 -2.16
N CYS A 48 -23.49 9.62 -2.27
CA CYS A 48 -23.52 10.43 -3.49
C CYS A 48 -22.11 10.81 -3.96
N LYS A 49 -21.26 11.32 -3.04
CA LYS A 49 -19.88 11.69 -3.34
C LYS A 49 -19.05 10.50 -3.81
N SER A 50 -19.07 9.41 -3.05
CA SER A 50 -18.30 8.20 -3.37
C SER A 50 -18.70 7.64 -4.73
N TYR A 51 -20.01 7.57 -4.98
CA TYR A 51 -20.53 7.01 -6.22
C TYR A 51 -20.23 7.89 -7.43
N PHE A 52 -20.44 9.21 -7.36
CA PHE A 52 -20.10 10.14 -8.44
C PHE A 52 -18.60 10.11 -8.78
N MET A 53 -17.73 10.08 -7.76
CA MET A 53 -16.28 9.95 -7.99
C MET A 53 -15.91 8.64 -8.67
N ASN A 54 -16.62 7.56 -8.35
CA ASN A 54 -16.40 6.26 -8.99
C ASN A 54 -16.92 6.21 -10.43
N ILE A 55 -18.04 6.88 -10.75
CA ILE A 55 -18.51 7.05 -12.13
C ILE A 55 -17.52 7.89 -12.91
N MET A 56 -17.12 9.05 -12.38
CA MET A 56 -16.16 9.93 -13.06
C MET A 56 -14.87 9.18 -13.39
N LYS A 57 -14.34 8.38 -12.46
CA LYS A 57 -13.17 7.51 -12.70
C LYS A 57 -13.35 6.44 -13.78
N LYS A 58 -14.59 6.07 -14.11
CA LYS A 58 -14.92 5.10 -15.17
C LYS A 58 -15.15 5.79 -16.51
N ASP A 59 -15.80 6.95 -16.50
CA ASP A 59 -16.14 7.71 -17.70
C ASP A 59 -14.97 8.55 -18.21
N CYS A 60 -14.10 9.04 -17.31
CA CYS A 60 -12.79 9.46 -17.74
C CYS A 60 -11.95 8.21 -17.95
N ASP A 61 -11.38 8.09 -19.14
CA ASP A 61 -10.24 7.23 -19.49
C ASP A 61 -8.97 7.57 -18.66
N MET A 62 -9.15 8.09 -17.44
CA MET A 62 -8.16 8.07 -16.40
C MET A 62 -8.06 6.62 -15.93
N LYS A 63 -7.52 5.79 -16.83
CA LYS A 63 -6.82 4.54 -16.54
C LYS A 63 -6.22 4.75 -15.18
N MET A 64 -6.77 4.06 -14.18
CA MET A 64 -6.19 3.94 -12.85
C MET A 64 -4.69 3.95 -13.06
N VAL A 65 -4.01 4.99 -12.57
CA VAL A 65 -2.55 5.10 -12.64
C VAL A 65 -2.06 3.72 -12.29
N LYS A 66 -1.54 2.99 -13.28
CA LYS A 66 -1.30 1.55 -13.17
C LYS A 66 -0.62 1.37 -11.83
N TYR A 67 -1.24 0.60 -10.92
CA TYR A 67 -0.65 0.32 -9.63
C TYR A 67 0.82 0.02 -9.86
N HIS A 68 1.70 0.81 -9.23
CA HIS A 68 3.13 0.64 -9.45
C HIS A 68 3.49 -0.81 -9.13
N THR A 69 4.00 -1.50 -10.15
CA THR A 69 4.35 -2.91 -10.05
C THR A 69 5.74 -2.99 -9.47
N TRP A 70 5.80 -3.27 -8.16
CA TRP A 70 7.05 -3.41 -7.43
C TRP A 70 7.84 -4.61 -7.93
N THR A 71 9.03 -4.36 -8.46
CA THR A 71 10.02 -5.40 -8.77
C THR A 71 10.73 -5.89 -7.51
N GLU A 72 11.34 -7.07 -7.56
CA GLU A 72 12.11 -7.61 -6.44
C GLU A 72 13.31 -6.73 -6.09
N GLN A 73 13.93 -6.12 -7.11
CA GLN A 73 15.05 -5.18 -6.96
C GLN A 73 14.60 -3.92 -6.22
N GLU A 74 13.47 -3.31 -6.61
CA GLU A 74 12.92 -2.13 -5.94
C GLU A 74 12.51 -2.44 -4.49
N VAL A 75 12.00 -3.65 -4.25
CA VAL A 75 11.66 -4.12 -2.89
C VAL A 75 12.91 -4.25 -2.03
N GLY A 76 13.98 -4.86 -2.54
CA GLY A 76 15.25 -4.98 -1.83
C GLY A 76 15.85 -3.61 -1.52
N LEU A 77 15.85 -2.71 -2.50
CA LEU A 77 16.33 -1.34 -2.34
C LEU A 77 15.50 -0.57 -1.31
N LEU A 78 14.17 -0.69 -1.34
CA LEU A 78 13.29 -0.04 -0.36
C LEU A 78 13.57 -0.49 1.07
N LEU A 79 13.77 -1.80 1.30
CA LEU A 79 14.09 -2.34 2.62
C LEU A 79 15.46 -1.86 3.11
N TRP A 80 16.47 -1.89 2.23
CA TRP A 80 17.82 -1.44 2.56
C TRP A 80 17.85 0.06 2.89
N CYS A 81 17.25 0.90 2.04
CA CYS A 81 17.19 2.35 2.29
C CYS A 81 16.39 2.68 3.55
N ALA A 82 15.30 1.94 3.84
CA ALA A 82 14.51 2.15 5.05
C ALA A 82 15.30 1.88 6.34
N GLU A 83 16.20 0.89 6.31
CA GLU A 83 17.10 0.58 7.42
C GLU A 83 18.23 1.62 7.52
N ALA A 84 18.87 1.96 6.40
CA ALA A 84 19.99 2.89 6.37
C ALA A 84 19.61 4.33 6.77
N GLU A 85 18.45 4.82 6.30
CA GLU A 85 18.01 6.20 6.50
C GLU A 85 17.03 6.34 7.69
N SER A 86 16.94 5.34 8.57
CA SER A 86 15.99 5.34 9.70
C SER A 86 14.55 5.69 9.30
N LYS A 87 14.10 5.20 8.14
CA LYS A 87 12.77 5.47 7.55
C LYS A 87 12.52 6.95 7.22
N ASN A 88 13.56 7.71 6.85
CA ASN A 88 13.38 9.03 6.26
C ASN A 88 12.84 8.94 4.83
N TRP A 89 11.51 8.80 4.71
CA TRP A 89 10.83 8.58 3.44
C TRP A 89 11.00 9.71 2.43
N ASP A 90 11.22 10.94 2.89
CA ASP A 90 11.40 12.10 2.01
C ASP A 90 12.75 12.00 1.28
N THR A 91 13.84 11.70 2.00
CA THR A 91 15.16 11.43 1.41
C THR A 91 15.13 10.20 0.51
N ILE A 92 14.49 9.11 0.95
CA ILE A 92 14.41 7.87 0.17
C ILE A 92 13.65 8.08 -1.14
N GLN A 93 12.55 8.83 -1.11
CA GLN A 93 11.77 9.16 -2.31
C GLN A 93 12.61 9.98 -3.29
N GLN A 94 13.26 11.04 -2.81
CA GLN A 94 14.03 11.95 -3.67
C GLN A 94 15.23 11.25 -4.32
N ASN A 95 15.93 10.40 -3.58
CA ASN A 95 17.17 9.78 -4.04
C ASN A 95 16.94 8.53 -4.89
N TYR A 96 15.92 7.72 -4.58
CA TYR A 96 15.77 6.39 -5.18
C TYR A 96 14.44 6.20 -5.94
N PHE A 97 13.38 6.92 -5.57
CA PHE A 97 12.04 6.71 -6.14
C PHE A 97 11.32 8.03 -6.51
N PRO A 98 11.88 8.86 -7.40
CA PRO A 98 11.31 10.17 -7.71
C PRO A 98 9.94 10.10 -8.39
N GLY A 99 9.62 8.97 -9.03
CA GLY A 99 8.32 8.70 -9.66
C GLY A 99 7.25 8.12 -8.73
N LEU A 100 7.60 7.81 -7.47
CA LEU A 100 6.66 7.27 -6.49
C LEU A 100 6.39 8.31 -5.41
N THR A 101 5.18 8.28 -4.88
CA THR A 101 4.80 9.07 -3.72
C THR A 101 5.30 8.41 -2.43
N LYS A 102 5.67 9.22 -1.44
CA LYS A 102 5.97 8.77 -0.06
C LYS A 102 4.97 7.78 0.49
N HIS A 103 3.68 8.01 0.24
CA HIS A 103 2.62 7.11 0.68
C HIS A 103 2.76 5.69 0.09
N GLN A 104 3.13 5.58 -1.20
CA GLN A 104 3.36 4.28 -1.84
C GLN A 104 4.53 3.54 -1.20
N LEU A 105 5.62 4.25 -0.88
CA LEU A 105 6.80 3.67 -0.21
C LEU A 105 6.44 3.13 1.19
N GLN A 106 5.77 3.96 2.00
CA GLN A 106 5.35 3.60 3.36
C GLN A 106 4.38 2.41 3.37
N ALA A 107 3.39 2.42 2.46
CA ALA A 107 2.43 1.34 2.32
C ALA A 107 3.13 0.02 1.95
N LYS A 108 4.07 0.06 0.99
CA LYS A 108 4.81 -1.12 0.57
C LYS A 108 5.70 -1.66 1.69
N HIS A 109 6.48 -0.80 2.35
CA HIS A 109 7.35 -1.20 3.46
C HIS A 109 6.53 -1.84 4.60
N SER A 110 5.43 -1.20 5.01
CA SER A 110 4.55 -1.74 6.06
C SER A 110 4.00 -3.12 5.71
N TYR A 111 3.59 -3.30 4.45
CA TYR A 111 3.14 -4.60 3.94
C TYR A 111 4.26 -5.66 4.02
N LEU A 112 5.47 -5.33 3.59
CA LEU A 112 6.62 -6.26 3.63
C LEU A 112 6.96 -6.69 5.06
N VAL A 113 7.01 -5.75 6.00
CA VAL A 113 7.24 -6.06 7.43
C VAL A 113 6.17 -7.00 7.98
N GLN A 114 4.89 -6.74 7.67
CA GLN A 114 3.81 -7.64 8.10
C GLN A 114 3.93 -9.04 7.51
N GLN A 115 4.38 -9.17 6.25
CA GLN A 115 4.61 -10.47 5.62
C GLN A 115 5.75 -11.23 6.30
N GLN A 116 6.84 -10.55 6.67
CA GLN A 116 7.96 -11.16 7.40
C GLN A 116 7.54 -11.63 8.80
N LEU A 117 6.76 -10.83 9.54
CA LEU A 117 6.22 -11.22 10.85
C LEU A 117 5.32 -12.46 10.77
N LYS A 118 4.48 -12.53 9.73
CA LYS A 118 3.62 -13.70 9.49
C LYS A 118 4.41 -14.94 9.07
N ALA A 119 5.49 -14.78 8.29
CA ALA A 119 6.36 -15.88 7.93
C ALA A 119 7.05 -16.46 9.16
N LYS A 120 7.66 -15.60 10.00
CA LYS A 120 8.31 -16.01 11.25
C LYS A 120 7.36 -16.75 12.21
N ALA A 121 6.14 -16.23 12.39
CA ALA A 121 5.12 -16.86 13.23
C ALA A 121 4.69 -18.25 12.74
N LYS A 122 4.81 -18.54 11.43
CA LYS A 122 4.52 -19.87 10.88
C LYS A 122 5.70 -20.83 11.07
N THR A 123 6.92 -20.35 10.95
CA THR A 123 8.13 -21.16 11.17
C THR A 123 8.27 -21.57 12.63
N ASP A 124 7.89 -20.68 13.56
CA ASP A 124 7.94 -20.93 15.01
C ASP A 124 6.73 -21.78 15.50
N GLY A 125 5.68 -21.93 14.67
CA GLY A 125 4.44 -22.65 15.00
C GLY A 125 4.35 -24.11 14.52
N SER A 126 5.40 -24.63 13.86
CA SER A 126 5.51 -26.02 13.41
C SER A 126 6.71 -26.72 14.07
N GLY A 127 6.92 -26.46 15.36
CA GLY A 127 7.86 -27.18 16.20
C GLY A 127 7.11 -28.20 17.05
N ASP A 128 7.19 -29.47 16.65
CA ASP A 128 6.87 -30.63 17.48
C ASP A 128 7.53 -30.46 18.86
N MET A 129 6.70 -30.47 19.91
CA MET A 129 7.11 -30.35 21.29
C MET A 129 7.53 -31.73 21.81
N THR A 130 8.65 -32.27 21.32
CA THR A 130 9.40 -33.31 22.03
C THR A 130 10.90 -33.21 21.75
N GLN A 131 11.65 -33.13 22.85
CA GLN A 131 13.11 -33.32 22.95
C GLN A 131 14.00 -32.21 22.35
N TRP A 132 14.39 -31.25 23.21
CA TRP A 132 15.78 -31.08 23.66
C TRP A 132 15.94 -29.74 24.40
N THR A 133 16.03 -29.77 25.73
CA THR A 133 16.96 -28.93 26.49
C THR A 133 17.14 -29.54 27.88
N SER A 134 17.95 -30.60 27.93
CA SER A 134 18.78 -30.87 29.10
C SER A 134 20.24 -30.77 28.67
N SER A 135 20.64 -29.56 28.28
CA SER A 135 22.02 -29.09 28.34
C SER A 135 22.04 -27.60 28.02
N ALA A 136 21.92 -26.79 29.07
CA ALA A 136 22.33 -25.40 29.01
C ALA A 136 23.86 -25.38 29.00
N GLN A 137 24.49 -25.28 27.83
CA GLN A 137 25.77 -24.56 27.66
C GLN A 137 26.23 -24.62 26.20
N SER A 138 26.66 -23.46 25.68
CA SER A 138 27.42 -23.24 24.44
C SER A 138 26.60 -23.21 23.13
N GLY A 139 26.63 -22.08 22.41
CA GLY A 139 26.07 -22.04 21.06
C GLY A 139 25.78 -20.65 20.51
N LEU A 140 26.79 -19.77 20.50
CA LEU A 140 26.79 -18.56 19.67
C LEU A 140 27.10 -18.97 18.23
N GLU A 141 26.14 -19.53 17.48
CA GLU A 141 26.30 -19.74 16.03
C GLU A 141 24.95 -19.67 15.29
N ARG A 142 24.75 -18.58 14.53
CA ARG A 142 24.19 -18.65 13.17
C ARG A 142 25.04 -17.76 12.29
N SER A 143 26.16 -18.35 11.87
CA SER A 143 27.24 -17.79 11.06
C SER A 143 26.92 -17.73 9.56
N GLU A 144 25.74 -18.17 9.12
CA GLU A 144 25.44 -18.27 7.69
C GLU A 144 24.83 -16.99 7.08
N ASP A 145 24.17 -16.14 7.88
CA ASP A 145 23.61 -14.86 7.39
C ASP A 145 24.66 -13.74 7.26
N LEU A 146 25.82 -13.88 7.92
CA LEU A 146 26.92 -12.92 7.81
C LEU A 146 27.82 -13.19 6.59
N ILE A 147 27.80 -14.41 6.04
CA ILE A 147 28.60 -14.78 4.87
C ILE A 147 28.02 -14.13 3.60
N LEU A 148 26.69 -14.07 3.45
CA LEU A 148 26.09 -13.35 2.33
C LEU A 148 26.36 -11.85 2.38
N ILE A 149 26.40 -11.27 3.58
CA ILE A 149 26.64 -9.84 3.80
C ILE A 149 28.13 -9.48 3.60
N SER A 150 29.07 -10.36 3.96
CA SER A 150 30.50 -10.15 3.66
C SER A 150 30.81 -10.36 2.18
N GLN A 151 30.24 -11.39 1.55
CA GLN A 151 30.44 -11.67 0.12
C GLN A 151 29.92 -10.53 -0.78
N LEU A 152 28.82 -9.87 -0.39
CA LEU A 152 28.33 -8.68 -1.10
C LEU A 152 29.19 -7.43 -0.88
N ARG A 153 29.87 -7.32 0.28
CA ARG A 153 30.79 -6.22 0.58
C ARG A 153 32.08 -6.29 -0.25
N ASP A 154 32.61 -7.49 -0.46
CA ASP A 154 33.85 -7.69 -1.24
C ASP A 154 33.65 -7.49 -2.74
N ILE A 155 32.47 -7.83 -3.27
CA ILE A 155 32.11 -7.58 -4.68
C ILE A 155 31.99 -6.08 -4.97
N LEU A 156 31.48 -5.28 -4.04
CA LEU A 156 31.32 -3.84 -4.23
C LEU A 156 32.63 -3.07 -4.00
N ASN A 157 33.52 -3.53 -3.11
CA ASN A 157 34.83 -2.90 -2.90
C ASN A 157 35.87 -3.26 -3.98
N GLY A 158 35.67 -4.35 -4.72
CA GLY A 158 36.54 -4.76 -5.84
C GLY A 158 36.35 -3.98 -7.14
N VAL A 159 35.26 -3.20 -7.29
CA VAL A 159 34.99 -2.40 -8.50
C VAL A 159 35.58 -0.98 -8.40
N ALA A 160 36.08 -0.59 -7.23
CA ALA A 160 36.69 0.74 -6.99
C ALA A 160 38.23 0.75 -7.12
N SER A 161 38.84 -0.28 -7.71
CA SER A 161 40.28 -0.30 -8.02
C SER A 161 40.55 -0.79 -9.43
N LYS A 162 40.43 0.13 -10.40
CA LYS A 162 41.21 0.21 -11.63
C LYS A 162 41.09 1.61 -12.22
#